data_AF-A0A7L5A1P1-F1
#
_entry.id   AF-A0A7L5A1P1-F1
#
_cell.length_a   1.000
_cell.length_b   1.000
_cell.length_c   1.000
_cell.angle_alpha   90.00
_cell.angle_beta   90.00
_cell.angle_gamma   90.00
#
_symmetry.space_group_name_H-M   'P 1'
#
loop_
_entity.id
_entity.type
_entity.pdbx_description
1 polymer ?
#
loop_
_entity_poly.entity_id
_entity_poly.type
_entity_poly.pdbx_seq_one_letter_code
_entity_poly.pdbx_strand_id
1 'polypeptide(L)'
;MEYQEHTQPVAGYSPYGRWIATAQQVKDTLTIVAMNLMLLVPIAWPGLVLYFLRWRLTKRTAKRGTAITLWALTFVHELLCVWLFISSKHDPDMAGMLPFEIGYIVGMMVSVAGLLEAMGSQAEQG
;
A
#
# COMPACT_ATOMS: atom_id res chain seq x y z
N MET A 1 24.39 25.06 19.54
CA MET A 1 22.95 25.15 19.22
C MET A 1 22.55 23.84 18.59
N GLU A 2 22.03 22.94 19.41
CA GLU A 2 21.57 21.62 18.99
C GLU A 2 20.17 21.81 18.41
N TYR A 3 20.03 21.74 17.08
CA TYR A 3 18.71 21.70 16.45
C TYR A 3 18.05 20.40 16.90
N GLN A 4 17.17 20.47 17.90
CA GLN A 4 16.21 19.40 18.12
C GLN A 4 15.34 19.32 16.88
N GLU A 5 15.71 18.42 15.98
CA GLU A 5 14.86 17.93 14.91
C GLU A 5 13.65 17.30 15.60
N HIS A 6 12.64 18.12 15.88
CA HIS A 6 11.32 17.68 16.30
C HIS A 6 10.73 16.92 15.11
N THR A 7 11.16 15.66 14.96
CA THR A 7 10.63 14.72 13.98
C THR A 7 9.23 14.37 14.46
N GLN A 8 8.27 15.27 14.19
CA GLN A 8 6.89 14.96 14.49
C GLN A 8 6.48 13.73 13.67
N PRO A 9 5.74 12.80 14.27
CA PRO A 9 5.36 11.55 13.63
C PRO A 9 4.28 11.79 12.56
N VAL A 10 4.67 11.91 11.29
CA VAL A 10 3.78 12.42 10.22
C VAL A 10 2.92 11.34 9.54
N ALA A 11 2.99 10.07 9.95
CA ALA A 11 2.06 9.07 9.43
C ALA A 11 1.82 8.01 10.49
N GLY A 12 0.61 7.99 11.06
CA GLY A 12 0.21 7.02 12.08
C GLY A 12 -0.63 7.56 13.24
N TYR A 13 -0.77 8.87 13.42
CA TYR A 13 -1.57 9.45 14.52
C TYR A 13 -2.97 9.90 14.12
N SER A 14 -3.21 10.21 12.85
CA SER A 14 -4.56 10.44 12.37
C SER A 14 -5.35 9.13 12.45
N PRO A 15 -6.51 9.08 13.13
CA PRO A 15 -7.36 7.90 13.13
C PRO A 15 -7.70 7.45 11.69
N TYR A 16 -7.74 8.40 10.75
CA TYR A 16 -7.94 8.13 9.33
C TYR A 16 -6.74 7.42 8.69
N GLY A 17 -5.51 7.92 8.86
CA GLY A 17 -4.31 7.29 8.29
C GLY A 17 -4.10 5.86 8.79
N ARG A 18 -4.43 5.59 10.06
CA ARG A 18 -4.38 4.24 10.64
C ARG A 18 -5.47 3.31 10.07
N TRP A 19 -6.68 3.82 9.84
CA TRP A 19 -7.75 3.07 9.15
C TRP A 19 -7.40 2.75 7.70
N ILE A 20 -6.85 3.72 6.95
CA ILE A 20 -6.42 3.54 5.55
C ILE A 20 -5.31 2.48 5.47
N ALA A 21 -4.30 2.56 6.33
CA ALA A 21 -3.24 1.56 6.39
C ALA A 21 -3.77 0.16 6.75
N THR A 22 -4.73 0.08 7.67
CA THR A 22 -5.36 -1.19 8.07
C THR A 22 -6.20 -1.78 6.94
N ALA A 23 -6.99 -0.96 6.23
CA ALA A 23 -7.77 -1.40 5.08
C ALA A 23 -6.88 -1.99 3.98
N GLN A 24 -5.77 -1.31 3.68
CA GLN A 24 -4.79 -1.82 2.71
C GLN A 24 -4.15 -3.13 3.19
N GLN A 25 -3.82 -3.24 4.48
CA GLN A 25 -3.25 -4.45 5.05
C GLN A 25 -4.22 -5.64 4.98
N VAL A 26 -5.50 -5.41 5.26
CA VAL A 26 -6.55 -6.44 5.18
C VAL A 26 -6.72 -6.89 3.73
N LYS A 27 -6.80 -5.95 2.79
CA LYS A 27 -6.85 -6.26 1.35
C LYS A 27 -5.67 -7.12 0.94
N ASP A 28 -4.45 -6.69 1.25
CA ASP A 28 -3.24 -7.44 0.87
C ASP A 28 -3.21 -8.83 1.51
N THR A 29 -3.67 -8.95 2.77
CA THR A 29 -3.78 -10.26 3.45
C THR A 29 -4.77 -11.17 2.74
N LEU A 30 -5.95 -10.65 2.36
CA LEU A 30 -6.95 -11.41 1.61
C LEU A 30 -6.42 -11.81 0.23
N THR A 31 -5.72 -10.90 -0.46
CA THR A 31 -5.09 -11.19 -1.75
C THR A 31 -4.03 -12.29 -1.62
N ILE A 32 -3.16 -12.22 -0.61
CA ILE A 32 -2.13 -13.22 -0.33
C ILE A 32 -2.76 -14.59 -0.03
N VAL A 33 -3.78 -14.63 0.83
CA VAL A 33 -4.47 -15.88 1.22
C VAL A 33 -5.25 -16.47 0.05
N ALA A 34 -5.97 -15.63 -0.71
CA ALA A 34 -6.77 -16.08 -1.84
C ALA A 34 -5.90 -16.50 -3.03
N MET A 35 -4.73 -15.87 -3.20
CA MET A 35 -3.71 -16.27 -4.17
C MET A 35 -2.68 -17.25 -3.57
N ASN A 36 -3.07 -18.06 -2.58
CA ASN A 36 -2.29 -19.08 -1.82
C ASN A 36 -1.22 -19.86 -2.62
N LEU A 37 -1.33 -19.92 -3.94
CA LEU A 37 -0.45 -20.58 -4.91
C LEU A 37 0.57 -19.68 -5.64
N MET A 38 0.34 -18.38 -5.78
CA MET A 38 1.24 -17.47 -6.52
C MET A 38 2.42 -16.95 -5.69
N LEU A 39 2.46 -17.19 -4.38
CA LEU A 39 3.57 -16.82 -3.50
C LEU A 39 4.91 -17.49 -3.87
N LEU A 40 4.84 -18.63 -4.56
CA LEU A 40 6.00 -19.34 -5.11
C LEU A 40 6.55 -18.68 -6.39
N VAL A 41 5.79 -17.78 -7.00
CA VAL A 41 6.22 -17.05 -8.19
C VAL A 41 6.98 -15.79 -7.75
N PRO A 42 8.21 -15.56 -8.23
CA PRO A 42 9.03 -14.40 -7.85
C PRO A 42 8.34 -13.05 -8.04
N ILE A 43 7.32 -13.00 -8.91
CA ILE A 43 6.54 -11.79 -9.20
C ILE A 43 5.66 -11.34 -8.04
N ALA A 44 5.33 -12.23 -7.08
CA ALA A 44 4.56 -11.90 -5.88
C ALA A 44 5.43 -11.29 -4.75
N TRP A 45 6.76 -11.40 -4.85
CA TRP A 45 7.69 -10.96 -3.79
C TRP A 45 7.69 -9.45 -3.54
N PRO A 46 7.59 -8.56 -4.55
CA PRO A 46 7.51 -7.12 -4.33
C PRO A 46 6.31 -6.73 -3.45
N GLY A 47 5.16 -7.37 -3.65
CA GLY A 47 3.95 -7.13 -2.85
C GLY A 47 4.14 -7.55 -1.39
N LEU A 48 4.78 -8.69 -1.15
CA LEU A 48 5.13 -9.19 0.19
C LEU A 48 6.10 -8.27 0.94
N VAL A 49 7.12 -7.74 0.25
CA VAL A 49 8.07 -6.79 0.84
C VAL A 49 7.35 -5.51 1.25
N LEU A 50 6.47 -4.98 0.39
CA LEU A 50 5.66 -3.79 0.71
C LEU A 50 4.69 -4.05 1.87
N TYR A 51 4.06 -5.22 1.90
CA TYR A 51 3.21 -5.66 3.01
C TYR A 51 3.95 -5.65 4.35
N PHE A 52 5.16 -6.23 4.40
CA PHE A 52 5.95 -6.28 5.63
C PHE A 52 6.47 -4.89 6.04
N LEU A 53 6.85 -4.06 5.07
CA LEU A 53 7.28 -2.69 5.33
C LEU A 53 6.12 -1.83 5.86
N ARG A 54 4.91 -1.95 5.30
CA ARG A 54 3.70 -1.28 5.81
C ARG A 54 3.30 -1.79 7.19
N TRP A 55 3.38 -3.10 7.43
CA TRP A 55 3.16 -3.69 8.76
C TRP A 55 4.13 -3.14 9.81
N ARG A 56 5.38 -2.94 9.42
CA ARG A 56 6.39 -2.35 10.30
C ARG A 56 6.10 -0.88 10.57
N LEU A 57 5.54 -0.14 9.61
CA LEU A 57 5.09 1.24 9.80
C LEU A 57 3.81 1.35 10.65
N THR A 58 2.88 0.40 10.57
CA THR A 58 1.68 0.42 11.44
C THR A 58 2.04 0.12 12.89
N LYS A 59 3.16 -0.57 13.14
CA LYS A 59 3.67 -0.87 14.50
C LYS A 59 4.68 0.14 15.04
N ARG A 60 5.33 0.94 14.19
CA ARG A 60 6.36 1.90 14.60
C ARG A 60 6.15 3.25 13.94
N THR A 61 6.35 4.30 14.71
CA THR A 61 6.33 5.69 14.26
C THR A 61 7.22 5.91 13.03
N ALA A 62 6.61 6.18 11.87
CA ALA A 62 7.30 6.34 10.60
C ALA A 62 7.72 7.80 10.38
N LYS A 63 8.94 8.02 9.89
CA LYS A 63 9.33 9.34 9.37
C LYS A 63 8.48 9.65 8.12
N ARG A 64 8.12 10.93 7.96
CA ARG A 64 7.29 11.43 6.85
C ARG A 64 7.74 10.94 5.47
N GLY A 65 9.03 11.12 5.15
CA GLY A 65 9.58 10.72 3.86
C GLY A 65 9.41 9.23 3.60
N THR A 66 9.61 8.40 4.63
CA THR A 66 9.42 6.94 4.54
C THR A 66 7.96 6.57 4.28
N ALA A 67 7.00 7.29 4.87
CA ALA A 67 5.57 7.07 4.63
C ALA A 67 5.18 7.43 3.19
N ILE A 68 5.62 8.59 2.68
CA ILE A 68 5.39 9.01 1.29
C ILE A 68 5.99 7.99 0.31
N THR A 69 7.23 7.59 0.52
CA THR A 69 7.88 6.57 -0.32
C THR A 69 7.11 5.25 -0.31
N LEU A 70 6.64 4.79 0.84
CA LEU A 70 5.91 3.53 0.94
C LEU A 70 4.52 3.59 0.31
N TRP A 71 3.80 4.70 0.44
CA TRP A 71 2.54 4.91 -0.27
C TRP A 71 2.74 5.00 -1.78
N ALA A 72 3.79 5.69 -2.23
CA ALA A 72 4.14 5.76 -3.65
C ALA A 72 4.52 4.39 -4.23
N LEU A 73 5.34 3.60 -3.52
CA LEU A 73 5.67 2.24 -3.93
C LEU A 73 4.46 1.32 -3.93
N THR A 74 3.55 1.48 -2.95
CA THR A 74 2.30 0.73 -2.92
C THR A 74 1.44 1.08 -4.14
N PHE A 75 1.29 2.36 -4.45
CA PHE A 75 0.56 2.79 -5.65
C PHE A 75 1.15 2.20 -6.94
N VAL A 76 2.47 2.26 -7.11
CA VAL A 76 3.15 1.66 -8.26
C VAL A 76 2.91 0.15 -8.32
N HIS A 77 2.95 -0.55 -7.18
CA HIS A 77 2.67 -1.98 -7.12
C HIS A 77 1.23 -2.29 -7.55
N GLU A 78 0.24 -1.57 -7.01
CA GLU A 78 -1.16 -1.74 -7.39
C GLU A 78 -1.38 -1.47 -8.88
N LEU A 79 -0.73 -0.44 -9.43
CA LEU A 79 -0.77 -0.11 -10.86
C LEU A 79 -0.19 -1.24 -11.72
N LEU A 80 0.97 -1.78 -11.33
CA LEU A 80 1.59 -2.92 -12.03
C LEU A 80 0.72 -4.17 -11.95
N CYS A 81 0.05 -4.42 -10.83
CA CYS A 81 -0.89 -5.52 -10.68
C CYS A 81 -2.12 -5.34 -11.59
N VAL A 82 -2.72 -4.15 -11.63
CA VAL A 82 -3.81 -3.85 -12.58
C VAL A 82 -3.36 -4.06 -14.02
N TRP A 83 -2.16 -3.56 -14.37
CA TRP A 83 -1.59 -3.75 -15.70
C TRP A 83 -1.43 -5.23 -16.05
N LEU A 84 -0.87 -6.03 -15.13
CA LEU A 84 -0.70 -7.47 -15.30
C LEU A 84 -2.04 -8.19 -15.51
N PHE A 85 -3.07 -7.79 -14.78
CA PHE A 85 -4.42 -8.35 -14.94
C PHE A 85 -5.04 -7.97 -16.28
N ILE A 86 -4.90 -6.70 -16.71
CA ILE A 86 -5.37 -6.26 -18.03
C ILE A 86 -4.64 -7.04 -19.14
N SER A 87 -3.32 -7.22 -19.04
CA SER A 87 -2.56 -7.98 -20.04
C SER A 87 -2.89 -9.47 -20.05
N SER A 88 -3.39 -10.01 -18.93
CA SER A 88 -3.70 -11.44 -18.79
C SER A 88 -5.17 -11.80 -19.09
N LYS A 89 -6.04 -10.81 -19.38
CA LYS A 89 -7.47 -11.02 -19.70
C LYS A 89 -7.74 -11.89 -20.94
N HIS A 90 -6.71 -12.16 -21.75
CA HIS A 90 -6.83 -13.05 -22.91
C HIS A 90 -6.57 -14.52 -22.61
N ASP A 91 -6.19 -14.86 -21.37
CA ASP A 91 -5.95 -16.25 -20.98
C ASP A 91 -7.24 -16.90 -20.41
N PRO A 92 -7.77 -17.97 -21.04
CA PRO A 92 -8.99 -18.64 -20.57
C PRO A 92 -8.86 -19.24 -19.16
N ASP A 93 -7.65 -19.52 -18.69
CA ASP A 93 -7.38 -20.00 -17.32
C ASP A 93 -7.52 -18.90 -16.25
N MET A 94 -7.73 -17.64 -16.64
CA MET A 94 -7.94 -16.49 -15.75
C MET A 94 -9.43 -16.19 -15.49
N ALA A 95 -10.33 -17.06 -15.93
CA ALA A 95 -11.76 -16.96 -15.66
C ALA A 95 -12.05 -16.98 -14.15
N GLY A 96 -12.53 -15.86 -13.60
CA GLY A 96 -12.80 -15.70 -12.16
C GLY A 96 -11.85 -14.75 -11.43
N MET A 97 -10.87 -14.14 -12.12
CA MET A 97 -9.95 -13.19 -11.47
C MET A 97 -10.44 -11.74 -11.40
N LEU A 98 -11.67 -11.47 -11.88
CA LEU A 98 -12.32 -10.15 -11.82
C LEU A 98 -12.35 -9.53 -10.39
N PRO A 99 -12.58 -10.31 -9.32
CA PRO A 99 -12.53 -9.77 -7.95
C PRO A 99 -11.14 -9.25 -7.56
N PHE A 100 -10.08 -9.85 -8.08
CA PHE A 100 -8.71 -9.40 -7.82
C PHE A 100 -8.41 -8.09 -8.56
N GLU A 101 -8.81 -7.98 -9.84
CA GLU A 101 -8.70 -6.73 -10.60
C GLU A 101 -9.38 -5.57 -9.86
N ILE A 102 -10.63 -5.77 -9.43
CA ILE A 102 -11.37 -4.77 -8.64
C ILE A 102 -10.61 -4.47 -7.33
N GLY A 103 -10.10 -5.50 -6.66
CA GLY A 103 -9.30 -5.35 -5.46
C GLY A 103 -8.05 -4.48 -5.65
N TYR A 104 -7.35 -4.61 -6.78
CA TYR A 104 -6.19 -3.77 -7.11
C TYR A 104 -6.59 -2.33 -7.47
N ILE A 105 -7.72 -2.13 -8.15
CA ILE A 105 -8.27 -0.79 -8.40
C ILE A 105 -8.63 -0.08 -7.10
N VAL A 106 -9.30 -0.79 -6.18
CA VAL A 106 -9.59 -0.28 -4.83
C VAL A 106 -8.29 0.02 -4.09
N GLY A 107 -7.30 -0.87 -4.18
CA GLY A 107 -5.96 -0.68 -3.59
C GLY A 107 -5.25 0.56 -4.11
N MET A 108 -5.35 0.89 -5.41
CA MET A 108 -4.83 2.14 -5.95
C MET A 108 -5.50 3.36 -5.31
N MET A 109 -6.84 3.36 -5.20
CA MET A 109 -7.59 4.48 -4.62
C MET A 109 -7.21 4.69 -3.15
N VAL A 110 -7.08 3.61 -2.38
CA VAL A 110 -6.63 3.64 -0.98
C VAL A 110 -5.18 4.15 -0.90
N SER A 111 -4.33 3.77 -1.84
CA SER A 111 -2.93 4.25 -1.89
C SER A 111 -2.83 5.74 -2.19
N VAL A 112 -3.67 6.26 -3.07
CA VAL A 112 -3.78 7.71 -3.34
C VAL A 112 -4.26 8.44 -2.08
N ALA A 113 -5.28 7.91 -1.39
CA ALA A 113 -5.75 8.51 -0.14
C ALA A 113 -4.65 8.53 0.94
N GLY A 114 -3.87 7.45 1.07
CA GLY A 114 -2.71 7.40 1.98
C GLY A 114 -1.59 8.37 1.59
N LEU A 115 -1.33 8.55 0.30
CA LEU A 115 -0.36 9.53 -0.20
C LEU A 115 -0.83 10.96 0.11
N LEU A 116 -2.10 11.26 -0.15
CA LEU A 116 -2.70 12.56 0.15
C LEU A 116 -2.72 12.85 1.65
N GLU A 117 -2.93 11.86 2.51
CA GLU A 117 -2.84 12.02 3.97
C GLU A 117 -1.40 12.30 4.42
N ALA A 118 -0.43 11.56 3.88
CA ALA A 118 1.00 11.78 4.16
C ALA A 118 1.53 13.13 3.62
N MET A 119 0.90 13.68 2.57
CA MET A 119 1.21 15.00 2.00
C MET A 119 0.44 16.12 2.71
N GLY A 120 -0.86 15.96 2.95
CA GLY A 120 -1.77 16.97 3.50
C GLY A 120 -1.45 17.36 4.94
N SER A 121 -0.85 16.45 5.69
CA SER A 121 -0.17 16.75 6.96
C SER A 121 1.02 17.74 6.84
N GLN A 122 1.28 18.35 5.67
CA GLN A 122 2.16 19.52 5.48
C GLN A 122 1.44 20.84 5.79
N ALA A 123 0.13 20.92 5.56
CA ALA A 123 -0.59 22.19 5.50
C ALA A 123 -0.98 22.75 6.88
N GLU A 124 -1.07 21.92 7.92
CA GLU A 124 -1.42 22.36 9.28
C GLU A 124 -0.23 22.85 10.13
N GLN A 125 0.97 22.95 9.53
CA GLN A 125 2.20 23.38 10.23
C GLN A 125 2.86 24.63 9.60
N GLY A 126 2.16 25.31 8.70
CA GLY A 126 2.60 26.58 8.09
C GLY A 126 2.07 27.80 8.83
#